data_AF-A0A7S0QPM4-F1
#
_entry.id   AF-A0A7S0QPM4-F1
#
_cell.length_a   1.000
_cell.length_b   1.000
_cell.length_c   1.000
_cell.angle_alpha   90.00
_cell.angle_beta   90.00
_cell.angle_gamma   90.00
#
_symmetry.space_group_name_H-M   'P 1'
#
loop_
_entity.id
_entity.type
_entity.pdbx_description
1 polymer ?
#
loop_
_entity_poly.entity_id
_entity_poly.type
_entity_poly.pdbx_seq_one_letter_code
_entity_poly.pdbx_strand_id
1 'polypeptide(L)'
;LRELPESQQRALAESLAATVSAALPELILEKLKALSRSDDAPSAEALSHINSKFCLDGAFIGRFATLDDFYQGPEALIGTPNPKIVEGMETEHCRRDNKEVKFTTTNYNIETWSSQEWDFVVEPKEGVEYPHTPSDTSKWRTDQIWSDTNPTGWKGTTGRDPIRVDAFVAEDEAAIAELVAKLSQAVADGVKRARLEIKRAGLLKGEVIGLRLYTGPLFAAYNAVLRGFPAEDVDKLMGNRYETSI
;
A
#
# COMPACT_ATOMS: atom_id res chain seq x y z
N LEU A 1 37.01 -30.82 25.15
CA LEU A 1 36.00 -30.88 26.24
C LEU A 1 35.67 -32.31 26.65
N ARG A 2 35.33 -33.24 25.73
CA ARG A 2 35.02 -34.65 26.06
C ARG A 2 36.14 -35.48 26.69
N GLU A 3 37.40 -35.03 26.65
CA GLU A 3 38.54 -35.76 27.21
C GLU A 3 39.05 -35.22 28.57
N LEU A 4 38.40 -34.19 29.12
CA LEU A 4 38.78 -33.63 30.43
C LEU A 4 37.95 -34.27 31.55
N PRO A 5 38.52 -34.50 32.75
CA PRO A 5 37.75 -34.85 33.94
C PRO A 5 36.62 -33.85 34.19
N GLU A 6 35.46 -34.33 34.63
CA GLU A 6 34.25 -33.51 34.82
C GLU A 6 34.47 -32.31 35.76
N SER A 7 35.32 -32.47 36.78
CA SER A 7 35.72 -31.39 37.69
C SER A 7 36.47 -30.25 36.97
N GLN A 8 37.30 -30.57 35.99
CA GLN A 8 38.03 -29.58 35.19
C GLN A 8 37.12 -28.92 34.14
N GLN A 9 36.16 -29.66 33.57
CA GLN A 9 35.13 -29.09 32.70
C GLN A 9 34.27 -28.08 33.46
N ARG A 10 33.87 -28.41 34.70
CA ARG A 10 33.08 -27.54 35.56
C ARG A 10 33.84 -26.28 35.98
N ALA A 11 35.08 -26.42 36.42
CA ALA A 11 35.93 -25.27 36.76
C ALA A 11 36.15 -24.34 35.56
N LEU A 12 36.31 -24.90 34.36
CA LEU A 12 36.45 -24.12 33.13
C LEU A 12 35.14 -23.38 32.78
N ALA A 13 33.98 -24.04 32.92
CA ALA A 13 32.68 -23.42 32.69
C ALA A 13 32.39 -22.29 33.68
N GLU A 14 32.71 -22.47 34.96
CA GLU A 14 32.57 -21.44 36.00
C GLU A 14 33.50 -20.25 35.74
N SER A 15 34.74 -20.49 35.33
CA SER A 15 35.70 -19.44 34.95
C SER A 15 35.25 -18.66 33.72
N LEU A 16 34.75 -19.35 32.69
CA LEU A 16 34.18 -18.72 31.50
C LEU A 16 32.94 -17.89 31.84
N ALA A 17 32.03 -18.43 32.66
CA ALA A 17 30.83 -17.72 33.09
C ALA A 17 31.18 -16.46 33.89
N ALA A 18 32.15 -16.54 34.80
CA ALA A 18 32.62 -15.39 35.56
C ALA A 18 33.27 -14.33 34.66
N THR A 19 34.10 -14.76 33.71
CA THR A 19 34.78 -13.85 32.76
C THR A 19 33.79 -13.14 31.86
N VAL A 20 32.82 -13.87 31.30
CA VAL A 20 31.75 -13.30 30.49
C VAL A 20 30.89 -12.36 31.34
N SER A 21 30.50 -12.78 32.55
CA SER A 21 29.67 -11.95 33.43
C SER A 21 30.38 -10.67 33.90
N ALA A 22 31.70 -10.68 34.02
CA ALA A 22 32.48 -9.49 34.39
C ALA A 22 32.71 -8.54 33.20
N ALA A 23 32.90 -9.08 31.99
CA ALA A 23 33.15 -8.28 30.80
C ALA A 23 31.86 -7.74 30.14
N LEU A 24 30.75 -8.46 30.29
CA LEU A 24 29.49 -8.17 29.62
C LEU A 24 28.89 -6.80 30.02
N PRO A 25 28.88 -6.37 31.30
CA PRO A 25 28.35 -5.06 31.69
C PRO A 25 29.09 -3.90 31.02
N GLU A 26 30.42 -3.94 30.96
CA GLU A 26 31.22 -2.89 30.31
C GLU A 26 31.01 -2.88 28.79
N LEU A 27 30.92 -4.06 28.17
CA LEU A 27 30.65 -4.18 26.75
C LEU A 27 29.25 -3.64 26.39
N ILE A 28 28.24 -3.97 27.21
CA ILE A 28 26.88 -3.43 27.07
C ILE A 28 26.89 -1.92 27.26
N LEU A 29 27.60 -1.40 28.27
CA LEU A 29 27.65 0.03 28.55
C LEU A 29 28.36 0.81 27.43
N GLU A 30 29.43 0.27 26.86
CA GLU A 30 30.11 0.83 25.68
C GLU A 30 29.15 0.91 24.49
N LYS A 31 28.43 -0.18 24.19
CA LYS A 31 27.47 -0.22 23.07
C LYS A 31 26.25 0.67 23.31
N LEU A 32 25.73 0.75 24.53
CA LEU A 32 24.66 1.68 24.89
C LEU A 32 25.10 3.14 24.76
N LYS A 33 26.34 3.46 25.16
CA LYS A 33 26.91 4.81 24.96
C LYS A 33 27.05 5.14 23.47
N ALA A 34 27.43 4.18 22.64
CA ALA A 34 27.49 4.35 21.19
C ALA A 34 26.09 4.58 20.59
N LEU A 35 25.08 3.83 21.04
CA LEU A 35 23.68 4.00 20.63
C LEU A 35 23.06 5.31 21.10
N SER A 36 23.41 5.79 22.30
CA SER A 36 22.88 7.05 22.85
C SER A 36 23.43 8.31 22.18
N ARG A 37 24.46 8.18 21.33
CA ARG A 37 25.08 9.30 20.61
C ARG A 37 24.58 9.43 19.18
N SER A 38 23.78 8.48 18.68
CA SER A 38 23.22 8.54 17.33
C SER A 38 21.82 9.14 17.39
N ASP A 39 21.74 10.47 17.48
CA ASP A 39 20.56 11.22 17.00
C ASP A 39 20.56 11.31 15.46
N ASP A 40 21.62 10.81 14.81
CA ASP A 40 21.73 10.74 13.35
C ASP A 40 20.93 9.57 12.78
N ALA A 41 20.25 9.82 11.66
CA ALA A 41 19.58 8.79 10.87
C ALA A 41 20.54 7.62 10.60
N PRO A 42 20.06 6.36 10.69
CA PRO A 42 20.91 5.18 10.53
C PRO A 42 21.65 5.22 9.19
N SER A 43 22.95 4.92 9.22
CA SER A 43 23.80 4.92 8.03
C SER A 43 23.28 3.93 6.97
N ALA A 44 23.63 4.15 5.71
CA ALA A 44 23.23 3.27 4.61
C ALA A 44 23.66 1.81 4.85
N GLU A 45 24.80 1.59 5.50
CA GLU A 45 25.30 0.26 5.87
C GLU A 45 24.44 -0.38 6.99
N ALA A 46 24.01 0.40 7.98
CA ALA A 46 23.12 -0.07 9.04
C ALA A 46 21.73 -0.43 8.49
N LEU A 47 21.19 0.39 7.59
CA LEU A 47 19.94 0.11 6.87
C LEU A 47 20.06 -1.13 5.99
N SER A 48 21.19 -1.32 5.31
CA SER A 48 21.47 -2.52 4.52
C SER A 48 21.52 -3.78 5.39
N HIS A 49 22.15 -3.72 6.56
CA HIS A 49 22.24 -4.85 7.49
C HIS A 49 20.90 -5.21 8.15
N ILE A 50 20.07 -4.22 8.49
CA ILE A 50 18.71 -4.48 9.00
C ILE A 50 17.82 -5.08 7.91
N ASN A 51 17.97 -4.60 6.66
CA ASN A 51 17.19 -5.07 5.53
C ASN A 51 17.68 -6.40 4.96
N SER A 52 18.94 -6.81 5.17
CA SER A 52 19.51 -8.01 4.54
C SER A 52 18.80 -9.31 4.90
N LYS A 53 18.06 -9.36 6.02
CA LYS A 53 17.24 -10.51 6.39
C LYS A 53 15.94 -10.62 5.57
N PHE A 54 15.50 -9.51 4.98
CA PHE A 54 14.23 -9.38 4.26
C PHE A 54 14.41 -9.04 2.78
N CYS A 55 15.59 -8.57 2.38
CA CYS A 55 15.95 -8.36 0.99
C CYS A 55 16.39 -9.67 0.34
N LEU A 56 15.64 -10.12 -0.67
CA LEU A 56 16.17 -10.99 -1.70
C LEU A 56 17.26 -10.20 -2.47
N ASP A 57 18.30 -10.86 -2.95
CA ASP A 57 19.39 -10.19 -3.70
C ASP A 57 18.82 -9.33 -4.83
N GLY A 58 19.16 -8.03 -4.84
CA GLY A 58 18.66 -7.06 -5.81
C GLY A 58 17.33 -6.37 -5.46
N ALA A 59 16.73 -6.65 -4.29
CA ALA A 59 15.52 -5.97 -3.83
C ALA A 59 15.81 -4.55 -3.31
N PHE A 60 14.93 -3.61 -3.65
CA PHE A 60 14.95 -2.23 -3.18
C PHE A 60 15.01 -2.14 -1.65
N ILE A 61 15.93 -1.31 -1.14
CA ILE A 61 16.04 -1.01 0.29
C ILE A 61 15.00 0.07 0.62
N GLY A 62 13.84 -0.35 1.12
CA GLY A 62 12.87 0.58 1.71
C GLY A 62 13.48 1.28 2.91
N ARG A 63 13.35 2.61 2.98
CA ARG A 63 13.63 3.35 4.20
C ARG A 63 12.50 3.10 5.18
N PHE A 64 12.83 2.62 6.37
CA PHE A 64 11.86 2.61 7.47
C PHE A 64 11.68 4.04 7.99
N ALA A 65 10.47 4.35 8.42
CA ALA A 65 10.17 5.56 9.16
C ALA A 65 10.99 5.59 10.47
N THR A 66 11.39 6.79 10.89
CA THR A 66 12.06 7.04 12.15
C THR A 66 11.07 7.02 13.31
N LEU A 67 11.58 7.00 14.55
CA LEU A 67 10.72 7.13 15.73
C LEU A 67 10.07 8.52 15.81
N ASP A 68 10.72 9.54 15.26
CA ASP A 68 10.15 10.89 15.16
C ASP A 68 8.94 10.92 14.22
N ASP A 69 9.04 10.27 13.05
CA ASP A 69 7.90 10.11 12.13
C ASP A 69 6.70 9.42 12.80
N PHE A 70 6.97 8.44 13.67
CA PHE A 70 5.92 7.79 14.47
C PHE A 70 5.23 8.76 15.44
N TYR A 71 6.00 9.62 16.13
CA TYR A 71 5.44 10.57 17.09
C TYR A 71 4.69 11.73 16.44
N GLN A 72 5.15 12.19 15.28
CA GLN A 72 4.46 13.24 14.53
C GLN A 72 3.18 12.72 13.85
N GLY A 73 3.11 11.40 13.64
CA GLY A 73 1.96 10.74 13.05
C GLY A 73 1.82 11.01 11.55
N PRO A 74 0.77 10.46 10.91
CA PRO A 74 0.58 10.59 9.47
C PRO A 74 0.36 12.04 9.03
N GLU A 75 -0.18 12.90 9.89
CA GLU A 75 -0.42 14.31 9.56
C GLU A 75 0.85 15.07 9.19
N ALA A 76 2.00 14.74 9.77
CA ALA A 76 3.26 15.36 9.37
C ALA A 76 3.74 14.92 8.00
N LEU A 77 3.41 13.70 7.59
CA LEU A 77 3.78 13.14 6.29
C LEU A 77 2.84 13.61 5.17
N ILE A 78 1.53 13.43 5.36
CA ILE A 78 0.53 13.68 4.30
C ILE A 78 -0.24 14.98 4.50
N GLY A 79 -0.32 15.51 5.72
CA GLY A 79 -1.12 16.68 6.06
C GLY A 79 -2.46 16.32 6.70
N THR A 80 -3.19 17.34 7.15
CA THR A 80 -4.50 17.18 7.76
C THR A 80 -5.58 16.99 6.68
N PRO A 81 -6.47 15.98 6.80
CA PRO A 81 -7.56 15.77 5.85
C PRO A 81 -8.55 16.93 5.84
N ASN A 82 -9.20 17.16 4.69
CA ASN A 82 -10.27 18.13 4.59
C ASN A 82 -11.52 17.63 5.35
N PRO A 83 -12.12 18.41 6.27
CA PRO A 83 -13.32 18.00 7.01
C PRO A 83 -14.51 17.72 6.08
N LYS A 84 -14.53 18.30 4.89
CA LYS A 84 -15.47 17.98 3.82
C LYS A 84 -14.89 16.89 2.93
N ILE A 85 -14.91 15.66 3.43
CA ILE A 85 -14.20 14.51 2.85
C ILE A 85 -14.36 14.42 1.33
N VAL A 86 -15.58 14.30 0.80
CA VAL A 86 -15.80 14.12 -0.65
C VAL A 86 -15.31 15.32 -1.47
N GLU A 87 -15.47 16.56 -0.97
CA GLU A 87 -14.98 17.78 -1.65
C GLU A 87 -13.44 17.86 -1.65
N GLY A 88 -12.81 17.43 -0.55
CA GLY A 88 -11.37 17.31 -0.44
C GLY A 88 -10.80 16.28 -1.42
N MET A 89 -11.38 15.08 -1.43
CA MET A 89 -10.99 14.03 -2.38
C MET A 89 -11.17 14.47 -3.83
N GLU A 90 -12.28 15.13 -4.18
CA GLU A 90 -12.49 15.67 -5.53
C GLU A 90 -11.41 16.69 -5.89
N THR A 91 -11.07 17.58 -4.95
CA THR A 91 -10.03 18.60 -5.17
C THR A 91 -8.67 17.95 -5.43
N GLU A 92 -8.30 16.93 -4.64
CA GLU A 92 -7.06 16.16 -4.80
C GLU A 92 -6.97 15.48 -6.17
N HIS A 93 -8.07 14.96 -6.69
CA HIS A 93 -8.07 14.19 -7.94
C HIS A 93 -8.29 15.03 -9.19
N CYS A 94 -9.07 16.11 -9.08
CA CYS A 94 -9.59 16.84 -10.24
C CYS A 94 -9.08 18.28 -10.34
N ARG A 95 -8.43 18.83 -9.29
CA ARG A 95 -8.03 20.24 -9.26
C ARG A 95 -6.54 20.48 -9.04
N ARG A 96 -5.80 19.48 -8.56
CA ARG A 96 -4.34 19.55 -8.40
C ARG A 96 -3.62 19.49 -9.75
N ASP A 97 -2.35 19.90 -9.76
CA ASP A 97 -1.55 20.01 -11.00
C ASP A 97 -1.31 18.65 -11.65
N ASN A 98 -1.19 17.59 -10.85
CA ASN A 98 -0.98 16.23 -11.31
C ASN A 98 -2.25 15.51 -11.81
N LYS A 99 -3.42 16.17 -11.83
CA LYS A 99 -4.71 15.53 -12.11
C LYS A 99 -4.73 14.70 -13.40
N GLU A 100 -4.01 15.15 -14.43
CA GLU A 100 -3.94 14.55 -15.77
C GLU A 100 -2.56 13.95 -16.08
N VAL A 101 -1.68 13.86 -15.08
CA VAL A 101 -0.37 13.21 -15.24
C VAL A 101 -0.59 11.71 -15.31
N LYS A 102 -0.23 11.14 -16.46
CA LYS A 102 -0.40 9.72 -16.74
C LYS A 102 0.57 8.86 -15.95
N PHE A 103 0.09 7.73 -15.47
CA PHE A 103 0.91 6.66 -14.90
C PHE A 103 0.37 5.29 -15.32
N THR A 104 1.23 4.29 -15.26
CA THR A 104 0.88 2.91 -15.61
C THR A 104 1.11 2.00 -14.42
N THR A 105 0.08 1.28 -13.99
CA THR A 105 0.20 0.33 -12.87
C THR A 105 1.07 -0.85 -13.28
N THR A 106 2.03 -1.26 -12.44
CA THR A 106 2.90 -2.40 -12.75
C THR A 106 2.16 -3.74 -12.79
N ASN A 107 1.17 -3.93 -11.90
CA ASN A 107 0.48 -5.22 -11.74
C ASN A 107 -0.61 -5.46 -12.79
N TYR A 108 -1.29 -4.40 -13.22
CA TYR A 108 -2.43 -4.50 -14.15
C TYR A 108 -2.13 -3.94 -15.54
N ASN A 109 -0.99 -3.26 -15.71
CA ASN A 109 -0.61 -2.55 -16.93
C ASN A 109 -1.71 -1.61 -17.47
N ILE A 110 -2.45 -0.98 -16.56
CA ILE A 110 -3.47 0.03 -16.87
C ILE A 110 -2.79 1.40 -16.87
N GLU A 111 -2.80 2.09 -18.01
CA GLU A 111 -2.44 3.51 -18.10
C GLU A 111 -3.66 4.35 -17.76
N THR A 112 -3.54 5.25 -16.81
CA THR A 112 -4.62 6.14 -16.36
C THR A 112 -4.04 7.42 -15.73
N TRP A 113 -4.92 8.29 -15.23
CA TRP A 113 -4.57 9.47 -14.45
C TRP A 113 -5.64 9.77 -13.40
N SER A 114 -5.31 10.66 -12.46
CA SER A 114 -6.09 10.87 -11.23
C SER A 114 -7.54 11.30 -11.48
N SER A 115 -7.77 12.29 -12.35
CA SER A 115 -9.13 12.77 -12.64
C SER A 115 -9.99 11.76 -13.40
N GLN A 116 -9.39 10.91 -14.25
CA GLN A 116 -10.13 9.87 -14.95
C GLN A 116 -10.57 8.75 -14.00
N GLU A 117 -9.74 8.39 -13.03
CA GLU A 117 -10.10 7.43 -11.98
C GLU A 117 -11.19 7.96 -11.05
N TRP A 118 -11.17 9.27 -10.75
CA TRP A 118 -12.27 9.92 -10.06
C TRP A 118 -13.59 9.81 -10.83
N ASP A 119 -13.58 10.19 -12.11
CA ASP A 119 -14.77 10.06 -12.97
C ASP A 119 -15.26 8.60 -13.01
N PHE A 120 -14.36 7.62 -13.16
CA PHE A 120 -14.71 6.19 -13.18
C PHE A 120 -15.41 5.71 -11.89
N VAL A 121 -15.08 6.28 -10.74
CA VAL A 121 -15.64 5.86 -9.45
C VAL A 121 -16.92 6.64 -9.12
N VAL A 122 -16.88 7.97 -9.28
CA VAL A 122 -17.88 8.86 -8.71
C VAL A 122 -19.02 9.10 -9.67
N GLU A 123 -18.72 9.53 -10.90
CA GLU A 123 -19.70 9.85 -11.93
C GLU A 123 -19.17 9.49 -13.33
N PRO A 124 -19.25 8.21 -13.70
CA PRO A 124 -18.74 7.77 -14.98
C PRO A 124 -19.55 8.39 -16.12
N LYS A 125 -18.84 8.93 -17.10
CA LYS A 125 -19.41 9.63 -18.25
C LYS A 125 -19.87 8.64 -19.31
N GLU A 126 -21.09 8.83 -19.79
CA GLU A 126 -21.63 8.02 -20.88
C GLU A 126 -20.81 8.20 -22.16
N GLY A 127 -20.54 7.09 -22.86
CA GLY A 127 -19.74 7.09 -24.09
C GLY A 127 -18.23 7.29 -23.89
N VAL A 128 -17.75 7.43 -22.65
CA VAL A 128 -16.31 7.46 -22.35
C VAL A 128 -15.81 6.05 -22.11
N GLU A 129 -14.77 5.66 -22.84
CA GLU A 129 -14.05 4.41 -22.59
C GLU A 129 -13.06 4.63 -21.45
N TYR A 130 -13.20 3.86 -20.38
CA TYR A 130 -12.31 3.91 -19.23
C TYR A 130 -11.20 2.86 -19.34
N PRO A 131 -10.03 3.10 -18.72
CA PRO A 131 -8.91 2.19 -18.80
C PRO A 131 -9.26 0.83 -18.18
N HIS A 132 -9.14 -0.21 -18.98
CA HIS A 132 -9.33 -1.60 -18.58
C HIS A 132 -7.99 -2.33 -18.66
N THR A 133 -7.88 -3.43 -17.92
CA THR A 133 -6.73 -4.34 -18.05
C THR A 133 -6.60 -4.75 -19.53
N PRO A 134 -5.43 -4.56 -20.18
CA PRO A 134 -5.27 -4.95 -21.57
C PRO A 134 -5.71 -6.40 -21.77
N SER A 135 -6.61 -6.64 -22.71
CA SER A 135 -7.09 -7.98 -23.09
C SER A 135 -5.98 -8.88 -23.63
N ASP A 136 -4.80 -8.31 -23.90
CA ASP A 136 -3.60 -8.99 -24.33
C ASP A 136 -3.01 -9.84 -23.20
N THR A 137 -3.51 -11.08 -23.11
CA THR A 137 -3.01 -12.11 -22.21
C THR A 137 -1.56 -12.52 -22.50
N SER A 138 -0.96 -12.11 -23.63
CA SER A 138 0.44 -12.44 -23.97
C SER A 138 1.48 -11.71 -23.11
N LYS A 139 1.10 -10.58 -22.47
CA LYS A 139 1.94 -9.87 -21.50
C LYS A 139 2.07 -10.60 -20.16
N TRP A 140 1.22 -11.59 -19.94
CA TRP A 140 1.29 -12.49 -18.80
C TRP A 140 2.17 -13.66 -19.26
N ARG A 141 3.47 -13.61 -18.95
CA ARG A 141 4.44 -14.67 -19.23
C ARG A 141 3.96 -15.99 -18.61
N THR A 142 3.23 -16.79 -19.38
CA THR A 142 2.66 -18.07 -18.95
C THR A 142 3.73 -19.11 -18.63
N ASP A 143 4.95 -18.91 -19.11
CA ASP A 143 6.15 -19.70 -18.84
C ASP A 143 6.74 -19.46 -17.43
N GLN A 144 6.34 -18.40 -16.72
CA GLN A 144 6.82 -18.12 -15.35
C GLN A 144 5.74 -18.22 -14.25
N ILE A 145 4.48 -18.44 -14.60
CA ILE A 145 3.36 -18.40 -13.63
C ILE A 145 2.83 -19.79 -13.26
N TRP A 146 3.18 -20.84 -14.01
CA TRP A 146 2.65 -22.18 -13.78
C TRP A 146 3.75 -23.23 -13.54
N SER A 147 4.16 -23.36 -12.28
CA SER A 147 4.59 -24.67 -11.77
C SER A 147 3.37 -25.34 -11.12
N ASP A 148 3.33 -26.67 -11.15
CA ASP A 148 2.18 -27.55 -10.85
C ASP A 148 1.60 -27.47 -9.42
N THR A 149 1.89 -26.42 -8.66
CA THR A 149 1.49 -26.23 -7.26
C THR A 149 0.43 -25.15 -7.03
N ASN A 150 -0.08 -24.47 -8.07
CA ASN A 150 -1.12 -23.46 -7.92
C ASN A 150 -2.47 -23.90 -8.52
N PRO A 151 -3.38 -24.52 -7.74
CA PRO A 151 -4.68 -25.01 -8.23
C PRO A 151 -5.69 -23.89 -8.51
N THR A 152 -5.39 -22.63 -8.16
CA THR A 152 -6.28 -21.50 -8.42
C THR A 152 -5.83 -20.77 -9.67
N GLY A 153 -6.25 -21.28 -10.84
CA GLY A 153 -6.11 -20.55 -12.09
C GLY A 153 -6.83 -19.23 -12.02
N TRP A 154 -6.08 -18.18 -11.71
CA TRP A 154 -6.55 -16.81 -11.75
C TRP A 154 -6.70 -16.42 -13.21
N LYS A 155 -7.86 -16.76 -13.77
CA LYS A 155 -8.31 -16.23 -15.06
C LYS A 155 -8.53 -14.74 -14.82
N GLY A 156 -7.65 -13.90 -15.37
CA GLY A 156 -7.77 -12.46 -15.33
C GLY A 156 -9.23 -12.09 -15.59
N THR A 157 -9.91 -11.62 -14.55
CA THR A 157 -11.31 -11.26 -14.68
C THR A 157 -11.35 -10.00 -15.53
N THR A 158 -12.22 -10.06 -16.53
CA THR A 158 -12.56 -8.98 -17.44
C THR A 158 -12.75 -7.66 -16.70
N GLY A 159 -12.30 -6.60 -17.37
CA GLY A 159 -11.97 -5.29 -16.82
C GLY A 159 -13.06 -4.62 -16.00
N ARG A 160 -12.60 -3.76 -15.11
CA ARG A 160 -13.36 -2.93 -14.18
C ARG A 160 -14.57 -2.27 -14.87
N ASP A 161 -15.76 -2.43 -14.30
CA ASP A 161 -16.96 -1.75 -14.80
C ASP A 161 -17.11 -0.33 -14.22
N PRO A 162 -17.41 0.69 -15.05
CA PRO A 162 -17.62 2.08 -14.61
C PRO A 162 -18.98 2.22 -13.89
N ILE A 163 -19.05 1.73 -12.66
CA ILE A 163 -20.25 1.77 -11.83
C ILE A 163 -20.23 3.05 -11.01
N ARG A 164 -21.31 3.84 -11.06
CA ARG A 164 -21.46 5.07 -10.26
C ARG A 164 -21.50 4.73 -8.77
N VAL A 165 -20.80 5.48 -7.92
CA VAL A 165 -20.74 5.19 -6.47
C VAL A 165 -22.12 5.15 -5.80
N ASP A 166 -23.06 5.95 -6.30
CA ASP A 166 -24.43 6.00 -5.77
C ASP A 166 -25.19 4.67 -5.94
N ALA A 167 -24.80 3.80 -6.88
CA ALA A 167 -25.36 2.45 -6.98
C ALA A 167 -25.08 1.61 -5.71
N PHE A 168 -24.05 1.98 -4.93
CA PHE A 168 -23.69 1.33 -3.68
C PHE A 168 -24.27 2.04 -2.46
N VAL A 169 -24.26 3.39 -2.45
CA VAL A 169 -24.47 4.18 -1.23
C VAL A 169 -25.75 5.01 -1.18
N ALA A 170 -26.47 5.18 -2.29
CA ALA A 170 -27.69 5.99 -2.28
C ALA A 170 -28.76 5.40 -1.34
N GLU A 171 -29.67 6.23 -0.84
CA GLU A 171 -30.80 5.77 -0.03
C GLU A 171 -32.05 5.50 -0.87
N ASP A 172 -32.21 6.23 -1.97
CA ASP A 172 -33.34 6.08 -2.89
C ASP A 172 -33.21 4.78 -3.71
N GLU A 173 -34.01 3.79 -3.33
CA GLU A 173 -34.06 2.48 -4.00
C GLU A 173 -34.54 2.57 -5.46
N ALA A 174 -35.32 3.60 -5.85
CA ALA A 174 -35.73 3.78 -7.24
C ALA A 174 -34.55 4.27 -8.11
N ALA A 175 -33.78 5.24 -7.61
CA ALA A 175 -32.56 5.71 -8.27
C ALA A 175 -31.52 4.59 -8.41
N ILE A 176 -31.40 3.73 -7.39
CA ILE A 176 -30.51 2.56 -7.45
C ILE A 176 -30.99 1.56 -8.50
N ALA A 177 -32.29 1.26 -8.52
CA ALA A 177 -32.86 0.34 -9.50
C ALA A 177 -32.58 0.82 -10.93
N GLU A 178 -32.67 2.13 -11.19
CA GLU A 178 -32.33 2.70 -12.50
C GLU A 178 -30.85 2.51 -12.85
N LEU A 179 -29.93 2.77 -11.91
CA LEU A 179 -28.50 2.59 -12.14
C LEU A 179 -28.14 1.12 -12.37
N VAL A 180 -28.68 0.22 -11.56
CA VAL A 180 -28.40 -1.22 -11.62
C VAL A 180 -29.01 -1.86 -12.87
N ALA A 181 -30.13 -1.34 -13.38
CA ALA A 181 -30.76 -1.83 -14.60
C ALA A 181 -29.90 -1.64 -15.86
N LYS A 182 -28.93 -0.71 -15.84
CA LYS A 182 -27.97 -0.47 -16.94
C LYS A 182 -26.80 -1.47 -16.93
N LEU A 183 -26.66 -2.28 -15.88
CA LEU A 183 -25.55 -3.21 -15.69
C LEU A 183 -25.90 -4.62 -16.20
N SER A 184 -24.87 -5.40 -16.57
CA SER A 184 -25.06 -6.83 -16.81
C SER A 184 -25.51 -7.54 -15.52
N GLN A 185 -26.23 -8.66 -15.66
CA GLN A 185 -26.79 -9.39 -14.52
C GLN A 185 -25.72 -9.75 -13.47
N ALA A 186 -24.56 -10.24 -13.90
CA ALA A 186 -23.47 -10.63 -13.00
C ALA A 186 -22.92 -9.43 -12.19
N VAL A 187 -22.79 -8.27 -12.84
CA VAL A 187 -22.33 -7.03 -12.22
C VAL A 187 -23.37 -6.49 -11.26
N ALA A 188 -24.65 -6.47 -11.66
CA ALA A 188 -25.77 -6.09 -10.82
C ALA A 188 -25.83 -6.92 -9.52
N ASP A 189 -25.63 -8.24 -9.61
CA ASP A 189 -25.62 -9.11 -8.43
C ASP A 189 -24.37 -8.92 -7.56
N GLY A 190 -23.25 -8.50 -8.15
CA GLY A 190 -22.08 -7.99 -7.41
C GLY A 190 -22.39 -6.72 -6.62
N VAL A 191 -23.02 -5.73 -7.27
CA VAL A 191 -23.40 -4.45 -6.64
C VAL A 191 -24.37 -4.68 -5.48
N LYS A 192 -25.39 -5.52 -5.66
CA LYS A 192 -26.35 -5.86 -4.58
C LYS A 192 -25.65 -6.45 -3.36
N ARG A 193 -24.72 -7.39 -3.56
CA ARG A 193 -23.93 -7.99 -2.48
C ARG A 193 -23.04 -6.97 -1.79
N ALA A 194 -22.30 -6.16 -2.55
CA ALA A 194 -21.46 -5.11 -2.01
C ALA A 194 -22.26 -4.10 -1.17
N ARG A 195 -23.45 -3.71 -1.63
CA ARG A 195 -24.36 -2.80 -0.91
C ARG A 195 -24.80 -3.36 0.45
N LEU A 196 -25.06 -4.67 0.54
CA LEU A 196 -25.39 -5.31 1.81
C LEU A 196 -24.22 -5.22 2.80
N GLU A 197 -23.00 -5.49 2.35
CA GLU A 197 -21.80 -5.41 3.19
C GLU A 197 -21.47 -3.96 3.59
N ILE A 198 -21.61 -3.00 2.67
CA ILE A 198 -21.45 -1.56 2.94
C ILE A 198 -22.43 -1.09 4.02
N LYS A 199 -23.72 -1.45 3.89
CA LYS A 199 -24.74 -1.12 4.90
C LYS A 199 -24.43 -1.79 6.25
N ARG A 200 -23.99 -3.05 6.24
CA ARG A 200 -23.65 -3.80 7.46
C ARG A 200 -22.43 -3.21 8.17
N ALA A 201 -21.43 -2.76 7.42
CA ALA A 201 -20.22 -2.15 7.95
C ALA A 201 -20.42 -0.67 8.32
N GLY A 202 -21.53 -0.04 7.90
CA GLY A 202 -21.81 1.37 8.18
C GLY A 202 -20.91 2.33 7.42
N LEU A 203 -20.43 1.92 6.23
CA LEU A 203 -19.48 2.73 5.46
C LEU A 203 -20.14 3.99 4.87
N LEU A 204 -19.42 5.10 4.98
CA LEU A 204 -19.77 6.39 4.40
C LEU A 204 -19.43 6.43 2.91
N LYS A 205 -20.08 7.37 2.19
CA LYS A 205 -19.81 7.60 0.76
C LYS A 205 -18.33 7.83 0.47
N GLY A 206 -17.64 8.64 1.28
CA GLY A 206 -16.21 8.91 1.13
C GLY A 206 -15.35 7.65 1.28
N GLU A 207 -15.68 6.78 2.23
CA GLU A 207 -14.95 5.52 2.45
C GLU A 207 -15.13 4.56 1.27
N VAL A 208 -16.34 4.47 0.71
CA VAL A 208 -16.60 3.66 -0.49
C VAL A 208 -15.85 4.21 -1.71
N ILE A 209 -15.77 5.54 -1.86
CA ILE A 209 -14.96 6.18 -2.91
C ILE A 209 -13.49 5.83 -2.71
N GLY A 210 -12.96 6.03 -1.50
CA GLY A 210 -11.55 5.75 -1.17
C GLY A 210 -11.16 4.30 -1.42
N LEU A 211 -12.00 3.35 -0.98
CA LEU A 211 -11.81 1.93 -1.23
C LEU A 211 -11.78 1.60 -2.73
N ARG A 212 -12.67 2.20 -3.52
CA ARG A 212 -12.71 1.95 -4.98
C ARG A 212 -11.54 2.58 -5.72
N LEU A 213 -11.10 3.77 -5.32
CA LEU A 213 -9.90 4.40 -5.88
C LEU A 213 -8.64 3.60 -5.54
N TYR A 214 -8.49 3.19 -4.26
CA TYR A 214 -7.34 2.41 -3.80
C TYR A 214 -7.29 1.00 -4.36
N THR A 215 -8.43 0.31 -4.50
CA THR A 215 -8.43 -1.03 -5.14
C THR A 215 -8.33 -0.94 -6.67
N GLY A 216 -8.55 0.24 -7.23
CA GLY A 216 -8.20 0.58 -8.61
C GLY A 216 -6.73 1.01 -8.76
N PRO A 217 -6.36 1.61 -9.89
CA PRO A 217 -4.98 2.04 -10.20
C PRO A 217 -4.33 3.03 -9.24
N LEU A 218 -5.11 3.85 -8.52
CA LEU A 218 -4.57 4.92 -7.69
C LEU A 218 -3.80 4.44 -6.45
N PHE A 219 -3.83 3.14 -6.13
CA PHE A 219 -2.89 2.56 -5.17
C PHE A 219 -1.44 2.92 -5.49
N ALA A 220 -1.07 3.05 -6.77
CA ALA A 220 0.28 3.40 -7.17
C ALA A 220 0.68 4.79 -6.65
N ALA A 221 -0.18 5.79 -6.88
CA ALA A 221 0.04 7.15 -6.40
C ALA A 221 0.02 7.23 -4.87
N TYR A 222 -0.95 6.59 -4.21
CA TYR A 222 -1.07 6.66 -2.76
C TYR A 222 0.11 5.96 -2.06
N ASN A 223 0.53 4.80 -2.56
CA ASN A 223 1.72 4.14 -2.04
C ASN A 223 2.99 4.95 -2.31
N ALA A 224 3.08 5.67 -3.44
CA ALA A 224 4.21 6.55 -3.72
C ALA A 224 4.29 7.69 -2.69
N VAL A 225 3.16 8.33 -2.35
CA VAL A 225 3.10 9.32 -1.26
C VAL A 225 3.59 8.71 0.05
N LEU A 226 2.98 7.61 0.48
CA LEU A 226 3.24 6.99 1.78
C LEU A 226 4.69 6.50 1.93
N ARG A 227 5.32 6.08 0.83
CA ARG A 227 6.68 5.51 0.83
C ARG A 227 7.75 6.54 0.48
N GLY A 228 7.36 7.68 -0.11
CA GLY A 228 8.30 8.57 -0.78
C GLY A 228 9.09 7.86 -1.89
N PHE A 229 8.50 6.86 -2.55
CA PHE A 229 9.19 6.01 -3.54
C PHE A 229 8.22 5.30 -4.51
N PRO A 230 8.58 5.09 -5.79
CA PRO A 230 9.78 5.58 -6.49
C PRO A 230 9.85 7.11 -6.58
N ALA A 231 11.05 7.69 -6.56
CA ALA A 231 11.21 9.15 -6.64
C ALA A 231 10.56 9.72 -7.91
N GLU A 232 10.68 9.01 -9.03
CA GLU A 232 10.02 9.36 -10.29
C GLU A 232 8.49 9.40 -10.20
N ASP A 233 7.89 8.54 -9.38
CA ASP A 233 6.44 8.51 -9.19
C ASP A 233 6.00 9.59 -8.20
N VAL A 234 6.80 9.88 -7.19
CA VAL A 234 6.57 11.00 -6.25
C VAL A 234 6.65 12.35 -6.98
N ASP A 235 7.64 12.53 -7.86
CA ASP A 235 7.81 13.76 -8.63
C ASP A 235 6.60 14.03 -9.54
N LYS A 236 6.02 12.97 -10.13
CA LYS A 236 4.77 13.06 -10.92
C LYS A 236 3.56 13.51 -10.10
N LEU A 237 3.60 13.41 -8.77
CA LEU A 237 2.51 13.88 -7.91
C LEU A 237 2.49 15.41 -7.77
N MET A 238 3.57 16.09 -8.13
CA MET A 238 3.65 17.56 -8.11
C MET A 238 3.22 18.17 -6.76
N GLY A 239 3.59 17.50 -5.66
CA GLY A 239 3.27 17.93 -4.30
C GLY A 239 1.85 17.59 -3.81
N ASN A 240 1.04 16.91 -4.62
CA ASN A 240 -0.24 16.37 -4.17
C ASN A 240 -0.01 15.17 -3.23
N ARG A 241 -0.51 15.27 -2.00
CA ARG A 241 -0.32 14.25 -0.96
C ARG A 241 -1.57 13.41 -0.71
N TYR A 242 -2.68 13.72 -1.39
CA TYR A 242 -3.95 13.00 -1.24
C TYR A 242 -4.39 12.90 0.24
N GLU A 243 -4.19 13.98 1.00
CA GLU A 243 -4.36 14.06 2.46
C GLU A 243 -5.75 13.67 2.97
N THR A 244 -6.78 13.76 2.14
CA THR A 244 -8.17 13.40 2.45
C THR A 244 -8.53 12.00 1.93
N SER A 245 -7.77 11.48 0.96
CA SER A 245 -8.07 10.22 0.29
C SER A 245 -7.29 9.01 0.83
N ILE A 246 -6.17 9.26 1.52
CA ILE A 246 -5.33 8.28 2.21
C ILE A 246 -5.63 8.31 3.70
#